data_AF-A0AAP4A9E1-F1
#
_entry.id   AF-A0AAP4A9E1-F1
#
_cell.length_a   1.000
_cell.length_b   1.000
_cell.length_c   1.000
_cell.angle_alpha   90.00
_cell.angle_beta   90.00
_cell.angle_gamma   90.00
#
_symmetry.space_group_name_H-M   'P 1'
#
loop_
_entity.id
_entity.type
_entity.pdbx_description
1 polymer ?
#
loop_
_entity_poly.entity_id
_entity_poly.type
_entity_poly.pdbx_seq_one_letter_code
_entity_poly.pdbx_strand_id
1 'polypeptide(L)' 'MRTKNSTKLKIISILCFLIAAIISIATKEYASSLLFIGMTISYSLIFLSQKKN' A
#
# COMPACT_ATOMS: atom_id res chain seq x y z
N MET A 1 22.95 -8.15 -2.16
CA MET A 1 22.43 -7.50 -0.93
C MET A 1 21.24 -6.55 -1.11
N ARG A 2 20.90 -6.07 -2.33
CA ARG A 2 19.83 -5.08 -2.58
C ARG A 2 18.38 -5.61 -2.51
N THR A 3 18.18 -6.92 -2.71
CA THR A 3 16.85 -7.56 -2.73
C THR A 3 16.25 -7.77 -1.33
N LYS A 4 17.09 -8.08 -0.33
CA LYS A 4 16.65 -8.37 1.06
C LYS A 4 16.07 -7.15 1.78
N ASN A 5 16.57 -5.95 1.44
CA ASN A 5 16.07 -4.69 1.99
C ASN A 5 14.73 -4.26 1.36
N SER A 6 14.52 -4.57 0.08
CA SER A 6 13.25 -4.31 -0.61
C SER A 6 12.09 -5.14 -0.06
N THR A 7 12.34 -6.40 0.35
CA THR A 7 11.30 -7.25 0.95
C THR A 7 10.86 -6.75 2.32
N LYS A 8 11.81 -6.31 3.16
CA LYS A 8 11.49 -5.69 4.45
C LYS A 8 10.69 -4.39 4.29
N LEU A 9 11.06 -3.54 3.33
CA LEU A 9 10.30 -2.33 3.02
C LEU A 9 8.88 -2.63 2.55
N LYS A 10 8.70 -3.65 1.68
CA LYS A 10 7.37 -4.09 1.23
C LYS A 10 6.50 -4.54 2.40
N ILE A 11 7.05 -5.31 3.34
CA ILE A 11 6.33 -5.78 4.53
C ILE A 11 5.92 -4.60 5.42
N ILE A 12 6.83 -3.66 5.68
CA ILE A 12 6.55 -2.46 6.48
C ILE A 12 5.48 -1.59 5.81
N SER A 13 5.52 -1.47 4.48
CA SER A 13 4.54 -0.70 3.71
C SER A 13 3.14 -1.34 3.76
N ILE A 14 3.04 -2.67 3.62
CA ILE A 14 1.79 -3.41 3.78
C ILE A 14 1.25 -3.26 5.21
N LEU A 15 2.10 -3.34 6.23
CA LEU A 15 1.71 -3.19 7.62
C LEU A 15 1.18 -1.78 7.92
N CYS A 16 1.86 -0.75 7.41
CA CYS A 16 1.43 0.65 7.52
C CYS A 16 0.05 0.86 6.87
N PHE A 17 -0.16 0.22 5.73
CA PHE A 17 -1.43 0.26 5.00
C PHE A 17 -2.57 -0.41 5.76
N LEU A 18 -2.29 -1.54 6.42
CA LEU A 18 -3.25 -2.26 7.25
C LEU A 18 -3.69 -1.41 8.45
N ILE A 19 -2.74 -0.76 9.13
CA ILE A 19 -3.00 0.09 10.29
C ILE A 19 -3.81 1.33 9.87
N ALA A 20 -3.45 1.98 8.76
CA ALA A 20 -4.18 3.13 8.23
C ALA A 20 -5.62 2.79 7.82
N ALA A 21 -5.85 1.59 7.28
CA ALA A 21 -7.17 1.09 6.94
C ALA A 21 -8.04 0.89 8.20
N ILE A 22 -7.49 0.26 9.25
CA ILE A 22 -8.19 0.05 10.53
C ILE A 22 -8.51 1.39 11.20
N ILE A 23 -7.55 2.32 11.23
CA ILE A 23 -7.75 3.66 11.80
C ILE A 23 -8.85 4.39 11.02
N SER A 24 -8.81 4.40 9.68
CA SER A 24 -9.85 5.07 8.87
C SER A 24 -11.26 4.50 9.08
N ILE A 25 -11.38 3.18 9.32
CA ILE A 25 -12.66 2.55 9.67
C ILE A 25 -13.10 3.00 11.08
N ALA A 26 -12.17 3.04 12.04
CA ALA A 26 -12.46 3.43 13.42
C ALA A 26 -12.84 4.91 13.55
N THR A 27 -12.21 5.81 12.80
CA THR A 27 -12.58 7.23 12.78
C THR A 27 -13.82 7.55 11.94
N LYS A 28 -14.46 6.56 11.29
CA LYS A 28 -15.55 6.76 10.31
C LYS A 28 -15.16 7.71 9.16
N GLU A 29 -13.86 7.91 8.98
CA GLU A 29 -13.27 8.74 7.93
C GLU A 29 -13.11 7.88 6.68
N TYR A 30 -14.24 7.46 6.09
CA TYR A 30 -14.30 6.57 4.92
C TYR A 30 -13.55 7.16 3.70
N ALA A 31 -13.43 8.48 3.62
CA ALA A 31 -12.70 9.18 2.57
C ALA A 31 -11.19 8.82 2.59
N SER A 32 -10.58 8.77 3.77
CA SER A 32 -9.16 8.42 3.92
C SER A 32 -8.86 6.97 3.57
N SER A 33 -9.79 6.05 3.91
CA SER A 33 -9.71 4.64 3.53
C SER A 33 -9.79 4.45 2.01
N LEU A 34 -10.72 5.14 1.35
CA LEU A 34 -10.87 5.11 -0.11
C LEU A 34 -9.64 5.68 -0.83
N LEU A 35 -9.05 6.77 -0.33
CA LEU A 35 -7.82 7.35 -0.86
C LEU A 35 -6.63 6.38 -0.73
N PHE A 36 -6.51 5.71 0.42
CA PHE A 36 -5.50 4.68 0.62
C PHE A 36 -5.67 3.58 -0.43
N ILE A 37 -6.85 2.95 -0.51
CA ILE A 37 -7.14 1.85 -1.45
C ILE A 37 -6.83 2.26 -2.90
N GLY A 38 -7.23 3.48 -3.31
CA GLY A 38 -6.94 4.03 -4.64
C GLY A 38 -5.45 4.15 -4.93
N MET A 39 -4.65 4.60 -3.97
CA MET A 39 -3.19 4.64 -4.10
C MET A 39 -2.58 3.24 -4.23
N THR A 40 -3.03 2.26 -3.44
CA THR A 40 -2.49 0.88 -3.52
C THR A 40 -2.81 0.20 -4.85
N ILE A 41 -4.02 0.39 -5.38
CA ILE A 41 -4.39 -0.15 -6.70
C ILE A 41 -3.53 0.52 -7.78
N SER A 42 -3.35 1.84 -7.73
CA SER A 42 -2.51 2.57 -8.69
C SER A 42 -1.05 2.12 -8.62
N TYR A 43 -0.48 1.97 -7.42
CA TYR A 43 0.90 1.51 -7.24
C TYR A 43 1.09 0.06 -7.71
N SER A 44 0.10 -0.79 -7.48
CA SER A 44 0.10 -2.18 -7.95
C SER A 44 0.03 -2.26 -9.47
N LEU A 45 -0.81 -1.44 -10.11
CA LEU A 45 -0.93 -1.35 -11.57
C LEU A 45 0.35 -0.82 -12.22
N ILE A 46 0.95 0.25 -11.68
CA ILE A 46 2.22 0.79 -12.17
C ILE A 46 3.33 -0.25 -12.03
N PHE A 47 3.38 -0.97 -10.90
CA PHE A 47 4.35 -2.04 -10.70
C PHE A 47 4.15 -3.21 -11.67
N LEU A 48 2.90 -3.58 -11.97
CA LEU A 48 2.58 -4.61 -12.97
C LEU A 48 2.97 -4.16 -14.38
N SER A 49 2.73 -2.88 -14.70
CA SER A 49 3.07 -2.28 -15.98
C SER A 49 4.58 -2.22 -16.20
N GLN A 50 5.36 -1.90 -15.17
CA GLN A 50 6.82 -1.92 -15.18
C GLN A 50 7.41 -3.33 -15.37
N LYS A 51 6.69 -4.39 -15.00
CA LYS A 51 7.16 -5.77 -15.16
C LYS A 51 6.92 -6.33 -16.58
N LYS A 52 6.05 -5.67 -17.35
CA LYS A 52 5.63 -6.12 -18.69
C LYS A 52 6.49 -5.51 -19.82
N ASN A 53 7.26 -4.47 -19.52
CA ASN A 53 8.26 -3.86 -20.42
C ASN A 53 9.69 -4.25 -20.00
#